data_AF-A0A8H6A7Q3-F1
#
_entry.id   AF-A0A8H6A7Q3-F1
#
_cell.length_a   1.000
_cell.length_b   1.000
_cell.length_c   1.000
_cell.angle_alpha   90.00
_cell.angle_beta   90.00
_cell.angle_gamma   90.00
#
_symmetry.space_group_name_H-M   'P 1'
#
loop_
_entity.id
_entity.type
_entity.pdbx_description
1 polymer ?
#
loop_
_entity_poly.entity_id
_entity_poly.type
_entity_poly.pdbx_seq_one_letter_code
_entity_poly.pdbx_strand_id
1 'polypeptide(L)'
;MNVTRESPLFVAQEVLCVYPISTIYDSCPRYLFYALLLAVCVTRWTGWLADVFLGAAATYAGSAAIQAFILVSSSAKHPTPQPVSIPFVSDNTTLWDGFPALKTGTNEIDISPAAIELDADAVLSIVVTGYLVFLPLQCWSRVFAQDRIGYIIFSLWNVFMLAGTICSLAYWPRLKKTPAQYTFCLPQLPPQDTISSDGWETWQYQSSWNNSVWDIFTNDTLLLRLSDVCLYPCFNSSQVLRQQTSLQAVVASGTNRFAKRHRFWGKVIYSQRYIYSLVGLTMVLNVLLLLVRVLPYRSRIPSARVRQVWQERKNIIGGLKEDFYIAVHASRHSRESVVEKTRIKLSSWKPASQLFTLRSATSWAKVIFDVIILGALLFSIIISPLTVIAFVVWIEYYIYHDGPSQEEPQQVGQWSSLVSVALLMISAMIYKFRYWVAPRHEIEHDIEELRKEIKFLEKLRDEKSNT
;
A
#
# COMPACT_ATOMS: atom_id res chain seq x y z
N MET A 1 -22.16 6.55 -50.70
CA MET A 1 -22.88 6.89 -49.45
C MET A 1 -23.37 8.33 -49.56
N ASN A 2 -24.67 8.57 -49.48
CA ASN A 2 -25.23 9.92 -49.59
C ASN A 2 -25.07 10.61 -48.23
N VAL A 3 -24.03 11.44 -48.08
CA VAL A 3 -23.80 12.27 -46.90
C VAL A 3 -24.94 13.28 -46.81
N THR A 4 -25.95 13.01 -45.99
CA THR A 4 -26.91 14.02 -45.57
C THR A 4 -26.13 15.12 -44.86
N ARG A 5 -26.33 16.38 -45.28
CA ARG A 5 -25.64 17.60 -44.80
C ARG A 5 -25.77 17.91 -43.29
N GLU A 6 -26.32 16.99 -42.51
CA GLU A 6 -26.65 17.19 -41.10
C GLU A 6 -25.78 16.39 -40.12
N SER A 7 -25.00 15.40 -40.60
CA SER A 7 -24.10 14.62 -39.74
C SER A 7 -22.63 15.02 -39.91
N PRO A 8 -21.87 15.23 -38.82
CA PRO A 8 -20.44 15.56 -38.90
C PRO A 8 -19.64 14.39 -39.50
N LEU A 9 -18.46 14.65 -40.06
CA LEU A 9 -17.61 13.60 -40.65
C LEU A 9 -17.23 12.51 -39.61
N PHE A 10 -16.87 12.96 -38.41
CA PHE A 10 -16.58 12.13 -37.26
C PHE A 10 -16.97 12.87 -35.98
N VAL A 11 -17.10 12.14 -34.88
CA VAL A 11 -17.42 12.67 -33.55
C VAL A 11 -16.30 12.33 -32.57
N ALA A 12 -16.06 13.22 -31.60
CA ALA A 12 -15.09 13.01 -30.54
C ALA A 12 -15.79 12.67 -29.23
N GLN A 13 -15.38 11.58 -28.60
CA GLN A 13 -15.95 11.11 -27.34
C GLN A 13 -14.85 10.93 -26.30
N GLU A 14 -15.14 11.28 -25.06
CA GLU A 14 -14.21 11.04 -23.94
C GLU A 14 -14.18 9.54 -23.59
N VAL A 15 -12.97 9.00 -23.50
CA VAL A 15 -12.71 7.60 -23.16
C VAL A 15 -11.67 7.53 -22.06
N LEU A 16 -11.65 6.39 -21.37
CA LEU A 16 -10.66 6.03 -20.38
C LEU A 16 -9.81 4.90 -20.96
N CYS A 17 -8.51 5.13 -21.10
CA CYS A 17 -7.61 4.08 -21.55
C CYS A 17 -6.85 3.51 -20.36
N VAL A 18 -7.09 2.24 -20.08
CA VAL A 18 -6.62 1.55 -18.89
C VAL A 18 -5.96 0.23 -19.24
N TYR A 19 -4.85 -0.07 -18.58
CA TYR A 19 -4.44 -1.44 -18.37
C TYR A 19 -5.29 -2.00 -17.23
N PRO A 20 -6.13 -3.00 -17.50
CA PRO A 20 -7.00 -3.59 -16.50
C PRO A 20 -6.19 -4.36 -15.45
N ILE A 21 -6.82 -4.59 -14.28
CA ILE A 21 -6.15 -5.25 -13.16
C ILE A 21 -5.70 -6.65 -13.57
N SER A 22 -4.41 -6.94 -13.41
CA SER A 22 -3.79 -8.24 -13.63
C SER A 22 -4.53 -9.31 -12.83
N THR A 23 -4.73 -10.47 -13.42
CA THR A 23 -5.32 -11.65 -12.77
C THR A 23 -4.70 -12.01 -11.41
N ILE A 24 -3.40 -11.78 -11.22
CA ILE A 24 -2.69 -12.05 -9.96
C ILE A 24 -3.03 -11.07 -8.84
N TYR A 25 -3.46 -9.85 -9.19
CA TYR A 25 -3.86 -8.80 -8.25
C TYR A 25 -5.37 -8.60 -8.22
N ASP A 26 -6.12 -9.49 -8.87
CA ASP A 26 -7.58 -9.43 -8.93
C ASP A 26 -8.23 -9.73 -7.56
N SER A 27 -9.54 -9.55 -7.48
CA SER A 27 -10.35 -9.64 -6.27
C SER A 27 -10.16 -10.97 -5.53
N CYS A 28 -10.10 -12.10 -6.25
CA CYS A 28 -9.95 -13.42 -5.61
C CYS A 28 -8.60 -13.57 -4.87
N PRO A 29 -7.42 -13.35 -5.51
CA PRO A 29 -6.14 -13.29 -4.81
C PRO A 29 -6.09 -12.28 -3.65
N ARG A 30 -6.67 -11.09 -3.81
CA ARG A 30 -6.71 -10.08 -2.72
C ARG A 30 -7.53 -10.56 -1.52
N TYR A 31 -8.71 -11.13 -1.75
CA TYR A 31 -9.52 -11.68 -0.66
C TYR A 31 -8.85 -12.87 0.02
N LEU A 32 -8.19 -13.74 -0.75
CA LEU A 32 -7.39 -14.83 -0.19
C LEU A 32 -6.24 -14.28 0.66
N PHE A 33 -5.57 -13.21 0.21
CA PHE A 33 -4.53 -12.54 0.98
C PHE A 33 -5.07 -11.98 2.30
N TYR A 34 -6.22 -11.29 2.30
CA TYR A 34 -6.83 -10.81 3.56
C TYR A 34 -7.23 -11.96 4.48
N ALA A 35 -7.77 -13.05 3.93
CA ALA A 35 -8.08 -14.26 4.69
C ALA A 35 -6.83 -14.89 5.30
N LEU A 36 -5.71 -14.93 4.57
CA LEU A 36 -4.42 -15.41 5.08
C LEU A 36 -3.91 -14.51 6.22
N LEU A 37 -3.99 -13.18 6.09
CA LEU A 37 -3.61 -12.27 7.16
C LEU A 37 -4.48 -12.45 8.42
N LEU A 38 -5.78 -12.68 8.25
CA LEU A 38 -6.69 -13.01 9.34
C LEU A 38 -6.31 -14.36 9.96
N ALA A 39 -6.04 -15.36 9.14
CA ALA A 39 -5.62 -16.68 9.58
C ALA A 39 -4.34 -16.59 10.43
N VAL A 40 -3.31 -15.86 9.99
CA VAL A 40 -2.09 -15.59 10.76
C VAL A 40 -2.41 -14.98 12.14
N CYS A 41 -3.34 -14.04 12.20
CA CYS A 41 -3.75 -13.44 13.47
C CYS A 41 -4.42 -14.45 14.42
N VAL A 42 -5.26 -15.33 13.89
CA VAL A 42 -6.02 -16.33 14.66
C VAL A 42 -5.13 -17.52 15.07
N THR A 43 -4.32 -18.02 14.15
CA THR A 43 -3.45 -19.19 14.32
C THR A 43 -2.11 -18.85 14.96
N ARG A 44 -1.91 -17.63 15.47
CA ARG A 44 -0.68 -17.19 16.13
C ARG A 44 -0.17 -18.11 17.27
N TRP A 45 -1.05 -18.93 17.83
CA TRP A 45 -0.75 -19.87 18.91
C TRP A 45 -0.28 -21.24 18.40
N THR A 46 -0.57 -21.58 17.14
CA THR A 46 -0.15 -22.81 16.47
C THR A 46 1.01 -22.47 15.54
N GLY A 47 2.24 -22.57 16.05
CA GLY A 47 3.47 -22.03 15.42
C GLY A 47 3.62 -22.39 13.94
N TRP A 48 3.65 -23.69 13.63
CA TRP A 48 3.92 -24.16 12.25
C TRP A 48 2.90 -23.65 11.21
N LEU A 49 1.62 -23.58 11.59
CA LEU A 49 0.55 -23.16 10.68
C LEU A 49 0.58 -21.64 10.45
N ALA A 50 0.92 -20.87 11.49
CA ALA A 50 1.12 -19.44 11.36
C ALA A 50 2.30 -19.09 10.45
N ASP A 51 3.40 -19.86 10.53
CA ASP A 51 4.58 -19.66 9.66
C ASP A 51 4.25 -19.86 8.18
N VAL A 52 3.45 -20.89 7.85
CA VAL A 52 3.03 -21.16 6.47
C VAL A 52 2.14 -20.04 5.92
N PHE A 53 1.10 -19.65 6.65
CA PHE A 53 0.20 -18.58 6.21
C PHE A 53 0.91 -17.23 6.10
N LEU A 54 1.81 -16.95 7.05
CA LEU A 54 2.59 -15.73 7.01
C LEU A 54 3.57 -15.74 5.84
N GLY A 55 4.27 -16.85 5.58
CA GLY A 55 5.16 -16.97 4.43
C GLY A 55 4.44 -16.73 3.12
N ALA A 56 3.24 -17.30 2.94
CA ALA A 56 2.41 -17.09 1.76
C ALA A 56 1.93 -15.63 1.62
N ALA A 57 1.49 -15.00 2.72
CA ALA A 57 1.09 -13.61 2.71
C ALA A 57 2.29 -12.66 2.45
N ALA A 58 3.45 -12.96 3.04
CA ALA A 58 4.67 -12.17 2.88
C ALA A 58 5.17 -12.19 1.44
N THR A 59 5.16 -13.34 0.78
CA THR A 59 5.66 -13.45 -0.60
C THR A 59 4.73 -12.77 -1.59
N TYR A 60 3.42 -12.91 -1.41
CA TYR A 60 2.43 -12.20 -2.23
C TYR A 60 2.53 -10.67 -2.07
N ALA A 61 2.64 -10.18 -0.83
CA ALA A 61 2.84 -8.75 -0.62
C ALA A 61 4.24 -8.28 -1.06
N GLY A 62 5.23 -9.18 -1.06
CA GLY A 62 6.59 -8.91 -1.54
C GLY A 62 6.66 -8.78 -3.06
N SER A 63 5.95 -9.63 -3.81
CA SER A 63 5.85 -9.47 -5.27
C SER A 63 5.10 -8.19 -5.63
N ALA A 64 4.05 -7.83 -4.88
CA ALA A 64 3.38 -6.54 -5.01
C ALA A 64 4.32 -5.36 -4.72
N ALA A 65 5.20 -5.46 -3.72
CA ALA A 65 6.20 -4.43 -3.45
C ALA A 65 7.19 -4.24 -4.62
N ILE A 66 7.61 -5.33 -5.27
CA ILE A 66 8.44 -5.25 -6.48
C ILE A 66 7.68 -4.59 -7.62
N GLN A 67 6.40 -4.94 -7.81
CA GLN A 67 5.55 -4.28 -8.80
C GLN A 67 5.49 -2.76 -8.55
N ALA A 68 5.34 -2.34 -7.30
CA ALA A 68 5.36 -0.91 -6.92
C ALA A 68 6.70 -0.23 -7.29
N PHE A 69 7.84 -0.92 -7.09
CA PHE A 69 9.15 -0.40 -7.49
C PHE A 69 9.24 -0.19 -9.00
N ILE A 70 8.76 -1.17 -9.77
CA ILE A 70 8.80 -1.09 -11.22
C ILE A 70 7.93 0.08 -11.69
N LEU A 71 6.68 0.20 -11.21
CA LEU A 71 5.76 1.27 -11.60
C LEU A 71 6.30 2.69 -11.31
N VAL A 72 6.93 2.89 -10.14
CA VAL A 72 7.57 4.18 -9.82
C VAL A 72 8.75 4.48 -10.74
N SER A 73 9.57 3.45 -11.01
CA SER A 73 10.80 3.60 -11.80
C SER A 73 10.54 3.84 -13.29
N SER A 74 9.48 3.24 -13.84
CA SER A 74 9.15 3.24 -15.27
C SER A 74 7.92 4.08 -15.61
N SER A 75 7.63 5.08 -14.79
CA SER A 75 6.49 5.99 -14.96
C SER A 75 6.42 6.53 -16.40
N ALA A 76 5.26 6.33 -17.05
CA ALA A 76 5.04 6.78 -18.42
C ALA A 76 5.26 8.30 -18.53
N LYS A 77 6.03 8.71 -19.55
CA LYS A 77 6.19 10.13 -19.89
C LYS A 77 4.98 10.56 -20.70
N HIS A 78 4.24 11.55 -20.23
CA HIS A 78 3.15 12.11 -20.99
C HIS A 78 3.72 12.93 -22.17
N PRO A 79 3.29 12.64 -23.41
CA PRO A 79 3.63 13.49 -24.55
C PRO A 79 3.06 14.89 -24.35
N THR A 80 3.66 15.88 -25.00
CA THR A 80 3.14 17.25 -24.98
C THR A 80 1.75 17.27 -25.64
N PRO A 81 0.74 17.92 -25.04
CA PRO A 81 -0.59 18.04 -25.63
C PRO A 81 -0.50 18.65 -27.03
N GLN A 82 -1.20 18.03 -27.99
CA GLN A 82 -1.31 18.54 -29.36
C GLN A 82 -2.77 18.90 -29.66
N PRO A 83 -3.04 20.11 -30.18
CA PRO A 83 -4.39 20.50 -30.55
C PRO A 83 -4.87 19.74 -31.80
N VAL A 84 -6.13 19.32 -31.77
CA VAL A 84 -6.83 18.68 -32.88
C VAL A 84 -8.16 19.37 -33.10
N SER A 85 -8.40 19.81 -34.33
CA SER A 85 -9.67 20.40 -34.73
C SER A 85 -10.72 19.32 -34.94
N ILE A 86 -11.90 19.48 -34.34
CA ILE A 86 -13.02 18.54 -34.41
C ILE A 86 -14.26 19.21 -35.04
N PRO A 87 -15.13 18.45 -35.74
CA PRO A 87 -16.40 18.97 -36.22
C PRO A 87 -17.25 19.51 -35.07
N PHE A 88 -17.82 20.70 -35.27
CA PHE A 88 -18.69 21.31 -34.26
C PHE A 88 -19.97 20.51 -34.09
N VAL A 89 -20.25 20.09 -32.85
CA VAL A 89 -21.52 19.48 -32.48
C VAL A 89 -22.18 20.33 -31.39
N SER A 90 -23.42 20.76 -31.64
CA SER A 90 -24.20 21.52 -30.67
C SER A 90 -24.64 20.63 -29.49
N ASP A 91 -24.79 21.23 -28.30
CA ASP A 91 -25.24 20.51 -27.11
C ASP A 91 -26.61 19.83 -27.27
N ASN A 92 -27.49 20.44 -28.07
CA ASN A 92 -28.81 19.91 -28.40
C ASN A 92 -28.74 18.99 -29.64
N THR A 93 -28.13 17.81 -29.48
CA THR A 93 -27.96 16.82 -30.54
C THR A 93 -28.64 15.50 -30.18
N THR A 94 -29.07 14.72 -31.19
CA THR A 94 -29.58 13.35 -31.01
C THR A 94 -28.45 12.32 -30.87
N LEU A 95 -27.18 12.72 -31.08
CA LEU A 95 -26.02 11.82 -31.01
C LEU A 95 -25.74 11.30 -29.59
N TRP A 96 -26.32 11.89 -28.55
CA TRP A 96 -26.16 11.44 -27.16
C TRP A 96 -26.66 10.01 -26.93
N ASP A 97 -27.62 9.54 -27.71
CA ASP A 97 -28.18 8.19 -27.59
C ASP A 97 -27.14 7.11 -27.94
N GLY A 98 -26.22 7.39 -28.87
CA GLY A 98 -25.11 6.51 -29.23
C GLY A 98 -23.77 6.86 -28.59
N PHE A 99 -23.57 8.13 -28.22
CA PHE A 99 -22.31 8.66 -27.70
C PHE A 99 -22.52 9.32 -26.33
N PRO A 100 -22.60 8.56 -25.23
CA PRO A 100 -22.93 9.09 -23.90
C PRO A 100 -21.89 10.08 -23.33
N ALA A 101 -20.66 10.08 -23.88
CA ALA A 101 -19.55 10.91 -23.45
C ALA A 101 -19.06 11.87 -24.55
N LEU A 102 -19.95 12.24 -25.47
CA LEU A 102 -19.67 13.11 -26.59
C LEU A 102 -19.12 14.48 -26.14
N LYS A 103 -18.17 15.01 -26.90
CA LYS A 103 -17.66 16.37 -26.71
C LYS A 103 -18.44 17.35 -27.59
N THR A 104 -19.18 18.25 -26.96
CA THR A 104 -20.01 19.26 -27.64
C THR A 104 -19.54 20.68 -27.31
N GLY A 105 -19.96 21.66 -28.12
CA GLY A 105 -19.72 23.08 -27.87
C GLY A 105 -18.29 23.58 -28.12
N THR A 106 -17.41 22.74 -28.68
CA THR A 106 -16.00 23.08 -28.95
C THR A 106 -15.56 22.56 -30.32
N ASN A 107 -14.68 23.30 -31.00
CA ASN A 107 -14.11 22.93 -32.32
C ASN A 107 -12.68 22.38 -32.21
N GLU A 108 -12.13 22.32 -31.01
CA GLU A 108 -10.74 21.98 -30.77
C GLU A 108 -10.62 21.24 -29.44
N ILE A 109 -9.80 20.19 -29.43
CA ILE A 109 -9.46 19.42 -28.24
C ILE A 109 -7.95 19.14 -28.22
N ASP A 110 -7.38 19.16 -27.03
CA ASP A 110 -5.98 18.79 -26.84
C ASP A 110 -5.86 17.28 -26.60
N ILE A 111 -5.08 16.61 -27.44
CA ILE A 111 -4.81 15.19 -27.31
C ILE A 111 -3.42 15.00 -26.70
N SER A 112 -3.38 14.23 -25.61
CA SER A 112 -2.15 13.73 -25.01
C SER A 112 -2.33 12.25 -24.71
N PRO A 113 -1.91 11.34 -25.62
CA PRO A 113 -2.03 9.91 -25.42
C PRO A 113 -1.44 9.45 -24.09
N ALA A 114 -2.25 8.81 -23.27
CA ALA A 114 -1.83 8.23 -22.01
C ALA A 114 -2.71 7.03 -21.67
N ALA A 115 -2.14 6.12 -20.88
CA ALA A 115 -2.83 4.99 -20.29
C ALA A 115 -2.67 5.02 -18.77
N ILE A 116 -3.66 4.49 -18.07
CA ILE A 116 -3.70 4.34 -16.62
C ILE A 116 -3.47 2.86 -16.29
N GLU A 117 -2.61 2.58 -15.32
CA GLU A 117 -2.37 1.22 -14.84
C GLU A 117 -3.20 0.96 -13.58
N LEU A 118 -4.24 0.13 -13.69
CA LEU A 118 -5.13 -0.18 -12.57
C LEU A 118 -4.49 -1.15 -11.55
N ASP A 119 -3.41 -1.85 -11.92
CA ASP A 119 -2.64 -2.65 -10.95
C ASP A 119 -2.09 -1.80 -9.80
N ALA A 120 -1.88 -0.51 -10.01
CA ALA A 120 -1.34 0.37 -8.98
C ALA A 120 -2.22 0.41 -7.72
N ASP A 121 -3.54 0.31 -7.90
CA ASP A 121 -4.49 0.42 -6.80
C ASP A 121 -4.60 -0.89 -6.02
N ALA A 122 -4.63 -2.00 -6.76
CA ALA A 122 -4.57 -3.33 -6.18
C ALA A 122 -3.24 -3.54 -5.41
N VAL A 123 -2.12 -3.14 -6.00
CA VAL A 123 -0.78 -3.20 -5.37
C VAL A 123 -0.72 -2.31 -4.13
N LEU A 124 -1.25 -1.08 -4.19
CA LEU A 124 -1.32 -0.20 -3.03
C LEU A 124 -2.09 -0.86 -1.88
N SER A 125 -3.22 -1.49 -2.16
CA SER A 125 -4.01 -2.20 -1.15
C SER A 125 -3.19 -3.30 -0.46
N ILE A 126 -2.48 -4.11 -1.25
CA ILE A 126 -1.71 -5.25 -0.75
C ILE A 126 -0.53 -4.79 0.12
N VAL A 127 0.30 -3.86 -0.38
CA VAL A 127 1.52 -3.45 0.33
C VAL A 127 1.21 -2.66 1.61
N VAL A 128 0.20 -1.79 1.59
CA VAL A 128 -0.21 -1.02 2.77
C VAL A 128 -0.83 -1.95 3.81
N THR A 129 -1.73 -2.84 3.40
CA THR A 129 -2.37 -3.80 4.31
C THR A 129 -1.33 -4.76 4.90
N GLY A 130 -0.43 -5.28 4.07
CA GLY A 130 0.70 -6.11 4.51
C GLY A 130 1.55 -5.38 5.55
N TYR A 131 1.97 -4.14 5.26
CA TYR A 131 2.74 -3.35 6.20
C TYR A 131 2.00 -3.12 7.53
N LEU A 132 0.73 -2.72 7.49
CA LEU A 132 -0.09 -2.45 8.68
C LEU A 132 -0.34 -3.68 9.55
N VAL A 133 -0.27 -4.89 8.99
CA VAL A 133 -0.43 -6.16 9.73
C VAL A 133 0.91 -6.72 10.22
N PHE A 134 1.96 -6.66 9.41
CA PHE A 134 3.27 -7.21 9.77
C PHE A 134 3.95 -6.44 10.91
N LEU A 135 3.75 -5.13 10.96
CA LEU A 135 4.44 -4.27 11.91
C LEU A 135 3.92 -4.42 13.36
N PRO A 136 2.59 -4.51 13.63
CA PRO A 136 2.10 -4.90 14.95
C PRO A 136 2.46 -6.34 15.33
N LEU A 137 2.49 -7.27 14.36
CA LEU A 137 2.93 -8.64 14.59
C LEU A 137 4.39 -8.71 15.05
N GLN A 138 5.28 -7.90 14.48
CA GLN A 138 6.68 -7.78 14.92
C GLN A 138 6.79 -7.20 16.34
N CYS A 139 5.89 -6.27 16.71
CA CYS A 139 5.86 -5.65 18.03
C CYS A 139 5.38 -6.61 19.14
N TRP A 140 4.35 -7.44 18.91
CA TRP A 140 3.74 -8.25 19.99
C TRP A 140 3.96 -9.76 19.90
N SER A 141 4.38 -10.31 18.76
CA SER A 141 4.52 -11.75 18.64
C SER A 141 5.76 -12.24 19.38
N ARG A 142 5.55 -13.10 20.38
CA ARG A 142 6.61 -13.81 21.10
C ARG A 142 7.21 -14.93 20.26
N VAL A 143 6.38 -15.63 19.49
CA VAL A 143 6.79 -16.79 18.66
C VAL A 143 7.85 -16.35 17.64
N PHE A 144 7.67 -15.17 17.06
CA PHE A 144 8.59 -14.63 16.03
C PHE A 144 9.79 -13.87 16.58
N ALA A 145 9.85 -13.69 17.90
CA ALA A 145 10.89 -12.94 18.59
C ALA A 145 11.86 -13.82 19.38
N GLN A 146 11.61 -15.13 19.45
CA GLN A 146 12.38 -16.05 20.28
C GLN A 146 13.75 -16.35 19.66
N ASP A 147 13.81 -16.44 18.32
CA ASP A 147 15.04 -16.67 17.57
C ASP A 147 15.54 -15.38 16.92
N ARG A 148 16.84 -15.08 17.04
CA ARG A 148 17.44 -13.89 16.41
C ARG A 148 17.28 -13.87 14.90
N ILE A 149 17.33 -15.04 14.25
CA ILE A 149 17.16 -15.16 12.80
C ILE A 149 15.72 -14.83 12.38
N GLY A 150 14.73 -15.26 13.18
CA GLY A 150 13.32 -14.94 12.96
C GLY A 150 13.13 -13.43 12.98
N TYR A 151 13.64 -12.76 14.01
CA TYR A 151 13.58 -11.29 14.10
C TYR A 151 14.20 -10.59 12.87
N ILE A 152 15.32 -11.08 12.35
CA ILE A 152 15.96 -10.53 11.14
C ILE A 152 15.06 -10.72 9.91
N ILE A 153 14.55 -11.93 9.68
CA ILE A 153 13.68 -12.24 8.53
C ILE A 153 12.43 -11.34 8.57
N PHE A 154 11.77 -11.25 9.72
CA PHE A 154 10.61 -10.39 9.89
C PHE A 154 10.93 -8.90 9.68
N SER A 155 12.09 -8.45 10.16
CA SER A 155 12.53 -7.08 9.95
C SER A 155 12.77 -6.80 8.46
N LEU A 156 13.41 -7.72 7.74
CA LEU A 156 13.62 -7.60 6.29
C LEU A 156 12.30 -7.51 5.54
N TRP A 157 11.33 -8.37 5.86
CA TRP A 157 9.98 -8.30 5.29
C TRP A 157 9.30 -6.95 5.59
N ASN A 158 9.39 -6.46 6.83
CA ASN A 158 8.81 -5.16 7.19
C ASN A 158 9.46 -3.99 6.43
N VAL A 159 10.79 -3.97 6.31
CA VAL A 159 11.49 -2.94 5.51
C VAL A 159 11.08 -3.01 4.05
N PHE A 160 10.93 -4.23 3.51
CA PHE A 160 10.52 -4.44 2.13
C PHE A 160 9.09 -3.95 1.86
N MET A 161 8.13 -4.28 2.74
CA MET A 161 6.75 -3.78 2.64
C MET A 161 6.65 -2.26 2.82
N LEU A 162 7.48 -1.69 3.71
CA LEU A 162 7.56 -0.25 3.89
C LEU A 162 8.04 0.44 2.62
N ALA A 163 9.11 -0.08 2.01
CA ALA A 163 9.62 0.44 0.75
C ALA A 163 8.54 0.35 -0.35
N GLY A 164 7.85 -0.80 -0.47
CA GLY A 164 6.73 -0.97 -1.42
C GLY A 164 5.61 0.04 -1.17
N THR A 165 5.24 0.26 0.09
CA THR A 165 4.24 1.25 0.49
C THR A 165 4.62 2.68 0.09
N ILE A 166 5.87 3.09 0.35
CA ILE A 166 6.37 4.41 -0.05
C ILE A 166 6.31 4.57 -1.57
N CYS A 167 6.70 3.54 -2.32
CA CYS A 167 6.65 3.55 -3.77
C CYS A 167 5.22 3.67 -4.30
N SER A 168 4.28 2.84 -3.84
CA SER A 168 2.88 2.94 -4.26
C SER A 168 2.26 4.30 -3.93
N LEU A 169 2.55 4.86 -2.74
CA LEU A 169 2.07 6.18 -2.34
C LEU A 169 2.72 7.32 -3.15
N ALA A 170 3.95 7.16 -3.62
CA ALA A 170 4.61 8.11 -4.50
C ALA A 170 4.09 8.04 -5.94
N TYR A 171 3.65 6.87 -6.39
CA TYR A 171 3.07 6.66 -7.72
C TYR A 171 1.62 7.15 -7.82
N TRP A 172 0.81 6.93 -6.78
CA TRP A 172 -0.62 7.26 -6.74
C TRP A 172 -0.99 8.67 -7.26
N PRO A 173 -0.31 9.77 -6.84
CA PRO A 173 -0.64 11.11 -7.31
C PRO A 173 -0.39 11.32 -8.80
N ARG A 174 0.42 10.47 -9.45
CA ARG A 174 0.70 10.54 -10.89
C ARG A 174 -0.45 9.98 -11.70
N LEU A 175 -1.07 8.88 -11.26
CA LEU A 175 -2.28 8.31 -11.88
C LEU A 175 -3.41 9.34 -11.95
N LYS A 176 -3.62 10.08 -10.85
CA LYS A 176 -4.65 11.13 -10.79
C LYS A 176 -4.39 12.32 -11.74
N LYS A 177 -3.15 12.51 -12.19
CA LYS A 177 -2.76 13.59 -13.11
C LYS A 177 -2.79 13.18 -14.57
N THR A 178 -3.27 11.98 -14.90
CA THR A 178 -3.43 11.56 -16.28
C THR A 178 -4.41 12.48 -17.02
N PRO A 179 -4.06 12.94 -18.23
CA PRO A 179 -4.93 13.80 -19.02
C PRO A 179 -6.14 13.02 -19.55
N ALA A 180 -7.23 13.73 -19.84
CA ALA A 180 -8.40 13.14 -20.48
C ALA A 180 -8.02 12.52 -21.84
N GLN A 181 -8.55 11.34 -22.12
CA GLN A 181 -8.34 10.66 -23.40
C GLN A 181 -9.60 10.78 -24.26
N TYR A 182 -9.41 10.74 -25.57
CA TYR A 182 -10.49 10.90 -26.54
C TYR A 182 -10.42 9.79 -27.58
N THR A 183 -11.59 9.38 -28.08
CA THR A 183 -11.75 8.53 -29.25
C THR A 183 -12.47 9.30 -30.35
N PHE A 184 -12.17 8.94 -31.59
CA PHE A 184 -12.83 9.50 -32.78
C PHE A 184 -13.59 8.39 -33.49
N CYS A 185 -14.86 8.61 -33.76
CA CYS A 185 -15.74 7.59 -34.33
C CYS A 185 -16.60 8.16 -35.46
N LEU A 186 -17.09 7.29 -36.32
CA LEU A 186 -18.16 7.64 -37.26
C LEU A 186 -19.48 7.85 -36.50
N PRO A 187 -20.23 8.94 -36.74
CA PRO A 187 -21.48 9.20 -36.00
C PRO A 187 -22.58 8.17 -36.24
N GLN A 188 -22.48 7.38 -37.31
CA GLN A 188 -23.48 6.37 -37.68
C GLN A 188 -23.28 5.03 -36.97
N LEU A 189 -22.09 4.80 -36.40
CA LEU A 189 -21.71 3.54 -35.78
C LEU A 189 -21.15 3.82 -34.37
N PRO A 190 -21.98 3.67 -33.32
CA PRO A 190 -21.51 3.87 -31.95
C PRO A 190 -20.46 2.79 -31.59
N PRO A 191 -19.42 3.15 -30.82
CA PRO A 191 -18.44 2.19 -30.31
C PRO A 191 -19.09 1.23 -29.31
N GLN A 192 -18.46 0.07 -29.11
CA GLN A 192 -18.75 -0.78 -27.95
C GLN A 192 -18.31 -0.07 -26.66
N ASP A 193 -18.94 -0.43 -25.54
CA ASP A 193 -18.64 0.20 -24.23
C ASP A 193 -17.19 -0.01 -23.79
N THR A 194 -16.60 -1.16 -24.14
CA THR A 194 -15.24 -1.56 -23.82
C THR A 194 -14.59 -2.22 -25.04
N ILE A 195 -13.36 -1.82 -25.38
CA ILE A 195 -12.63 -2.38 -26.52
C ILE A 195 -11.16 -2.59 -26.18
N SER A 196 -10.59 -3.72 -26.59
CA SER A 196 -9.16 -4.02 -26.42
C SER A 196 -8.37 -3.58 -27.64
N SER A 197 -7.12 -3.17 -27.44
CA SER A 197 -6.21 -2.83 -28.52
C SER A 197 -5.73 -4.09 -29.26
N ASP A 198 -5.76 -4.08 -30.59
CA ASP A 198 -5.09 -5.10 -31.42
C ASP A 198 -3.60 -4.79 -31.66
N GLY A 199 -3.07 -3.77 -30.99
CA GLY A 199 -1.75 -3.21 -31.21
C GLY A 199 -1.80 -1.86 -31.94
N TRP A 200 -0.62 -1.28 -32.15
CA TRP A 200 -0.47 0.02 -32.80
C TRP A 200 0.27 -0.12 -34.12
N GLU A 201 -0.32 0.37 -35.22
CA GLU A 201 0.33 0.41 -36.52
C GLU A 201 0.90 1.81 -36.81
N THR A 202 2.12 1.84 -37.35
CA THR A 202 2.86 3.10 -37.59
C THR A 202 2.15 4.10 -38.51
N TRP A 203 1.26 3.65 -39.40
CA TRP A 203 0.51 4.55 -40.29
C TRP A 203 -0.59 5.33 -39.57
N GLN A 204 -1.03 4.89 -38.38
CA GLN A 204 -2.07 5.55 -37.59
C GLN A 204 -1.59 6.89 -36.98
N TYR A 205 -0.27 7.12 -36.93
CA TYR A 205 0.32 8.40 -36.55
C TYR A 205 1.41 8.80 -37.55
N GLN A 206 1.18 9.89 -38.27
CA GLN A 206 2.14 10.37 -39.27
C GLN A 206 3.08 11.46 -38.70
N SER A 207 2.55 12.65 -38.40
CA SER A 207 3.34 13.83 -38.04
C SER A 207 2.69 14.67 -36.93
N SER A 208 1.36 14.82 -36.98
CA SER A 208 0.54 15.43 -35.95
C SER A 208 -0.74 14.64 -35.76
N TRP A 209 -1.32 14.70 -34.56
CA TRP A 209 -2.63 14.09 -34.33
C TRP A 209 -3.72 14.69 -35.21
N ASN A 210 -3.65 16.00 -35.51
CA ASN A 210 -4.65 16.65 -36.35
C ASN A 210 -4.65 16.08 -37.77
N ASN A 211 -3.48 15.98 -38.40
CA ASN A 211 -3.36 15.42 -39.75
C ASN A 211 -3.77 13.94 -39.77
N SER A 212 -3.37 13.18 -38.75
CA SER A 212 -3.65 11.74 -38.70
C SER A 212 -5.15 11.45 -38.56
N VAL A 213 -5.86 12.16 -37.68
CA VAL A 213 -7.32 12.01 -37.52
C VAL A 213 -8.05 12.40 -38.80
N TRP A 214 -7.74 13.57 -39.36
CA TRP A 214 -8.43 14.05 -40.56
C TRP A 214 -8.17 13.16 -41.79
N ASP A 215 -6.94 12.68 -41.99
CA ASP A 215 -6.59 11.81 -43.12
C ASP A 215 -7.36 10.47 -43.03
N ILE A 216 -7.42 9.86 -41.84
CA ILE A 216 -8.15 8.60 -41.61
C ILE A 216 -9.64 8.75 -41.93
N PHE A 217 -10.30 9.80 -41.44
CA PHE A 217 -11.75 9.98 -41.62
C PHE A 217 -12.13 10.60 -42.98
N THR A 218 -11.18 11.16 -43.73
CA THR A 218 -11.42 11.69 -45.08
C THR A 218 -11.15 10.65 -46.16
N ASN A 219 -10.26 9.68 -45.89
CA ASN A 219 -9.86 8.65 -46.84
C ASN A 219 -10.49 7.29 -46.50
N ASP A 220 -11.48 6.89 -47.30
CA ASP A 220 -12.21 5.62 -47.13
C ASP A 220 -11.28 4.39 -47.06
N THR A 221 -10.13 4.40 -47.76
CA THR A 221 -9.20 3.26 -47.76
C THR A 221 -8.45 3.09 -46.44
N LEU A 222 -8.13 4.20 -45.75
CA LEU A 222 -7.51 4.18 -44.43
C LEU A 222 -8.54 3.84 -43.35
N LEU A 223 -9.75 4.39 -43.48
CA LEU A 223 -10.86 4.09 -42.59
C LEU A 223 -11.21 2.59 -42.60
N LEU A 224 -11.27 1.95 -43.77
CA LEU A 224 -11.51 0.51 -43.90
C LEU A 224 -10.36 -0.37 -43.39
N ARG A 225 -9.17 0.21 -43.17
CA ARG A 225 -8.00 -0.48 -42.63
C ARG A 225 -7.98 -0.48 -41.10
N LEU A 226 -8.76 0.38 -40.43
CA LEU A 226 -8.92 0.25 -38.99
C LEU A 226 -9.57 -1.10 -38.67
N SER A 227 -9.06 -1.79 -37.65
CA SER A 227 -9.71 -2.99 -37.11
C SER A 227 -11.07 -2.68 -36.49
N ASP A 228 -11.23 -1.44 -36.00
CA ASP A 228 -12.42 -0.94 -35.30
C ASP A 228 -13.06 0.27 -35.98
N VAL A 229 -14.30 0.57 -35.58
CA VAL A 229 -15.07 1.70 -36.10
C VAL A 229 -14.57 3.07 -35.60
N CYS A 230 -13.61 3.06 -34.67
CA CYS A 230 -13.10 4.26 -34.01
C CYS A 230 -11.57 4.24 -33.90
N LEU A 231 -10.97 5.43 -33.95
CA LEU A 231 -9.55 5.64 -33.70
C LEU A 231 -9.33 5.98 -32.22
N TYR A 232 -8.43 5.24 -31.58
CA TYR A 232 -8.03 5.44 -30.19
C TYR A 232 -6.56 5.89 -30.09
N PRO A 233 -6.26 7.21 -30.05
CA PRO A 233 -4.91 7.74 -29.89
C PRO A 233 -4.12 7.16 -28.72
N CYS A 234 -4.80 6.81 -27.63
CA CYS A 234 -4.17 6.25 -26.43
C CYS A 234 -3.52 4.86 -26.67
N PHE A 235 -3.90 4.14 -27.73
CA PHE A 235 -3.29 2.86 -28.09
C PHE A 235 -1.84 2.99 -28.57
N ASN A 236 -1.40 4.20 -28.90
CA ASN A 236 0.01 4.50 -29.17
C ASN A 236 0.88 4.53 -27.90
N SER A 237 0.29 4.44 -26.71
CA SER A 237 1.06 4.38 -25.47
C SER A 237 1.66 2.98 -25.24
N SER A 238 2.75 2.92 -24.47
CA SER A 238 3.39 1.66 -24.10
C SER A 238 3.83 1.68 -22.63
N GLN A 239 3.91 0.51 -22.02
CA GLN A 239 4.35 0.33 -20.64
C GLN A 239 5.32 -0.85 -20.53
N VAL A 240 6.24 -0.82 -19.54
CA VAL A 240 7.32 -1.80 -19.42
C VAL A 240 6.82 -3.21 -19.10
N LEU A 241 5.73 -3.32 -18.35
CA LEU A 241 5.22 -4.60 -17.85
C LEU A 241 4.06 -5.17 -18.67
N ARG A 242 3.56 -4.41 -19.65
CA ARG A 242 2.32 -4.70 -20.36
C ARG A 242 2.55 -4.62 -21.86
N GLN A 243 1.93 -5.54 -22.57
CA GLN A 243 1.86 -5.46 -24.03
C GLN A 243 0.83 -4.39 -24.41
N GLN A 244 1.00 -3.77 -25.58
CA GLN A 244 0.02 -2.78 -26.05
C GLN A 244 -1.36 -3.41 -26.27
N THR A 245 -1.41 -4.68 -26.64
CA THR A 245 -2.64 -5.43 -26.88
C THR A 245 -3.50 -5.66 -25.64
N SER A 246 -2.94 -5.58 -24.43
CA SER A 246 -3.72 -5.67 -23.19
C SER A 246 -4.38 -4.35 -22.79
N LEU A 247 -4.14 -3.27 -23.53
CA LEU A 247 -4.74 -1.97 -23.25
C LEU A 247 -6.21 -1.97 -23.65
N GLN A 248 -7.08 -1.45 -22.78
CA GLN A 248 -8.50 -1.32 -23.06
C GLN A 248 -8.93 0.14 -23.05
N ALA A 249 -9.77 0.52 -24.00
CA ALA A 249 -10.47 1.79 -24.02
C ALA A 249 -11.91 1.58 -23.58
N VAL A 250 -12.34 2.35 -22.58
CA VAL A 250 -13.69 2.29 -22.03
C VAL A 250 -14.37 3.64 -22.19
N VAL A 251 -15.59 3.61 -22.70
CA VAL A 251 -16.38 4.82 -22.85
C VAL A 251 -16.67 5.44 -21.48
N ALA A 252 -16.42 6.75 -21.35
CA ALA A 252 -16.71 7.51 -20.13
C ALA A 252 -18.22 7.76 -19.95
N SER A 253 -19.05 6.72 -20.03
CA SER A 253 -20.50 6.78 -19.78
C SER A 253 -20.77 7.27 -18.35
N GLY A 254 -21.93 7.84 -18.07
CA GLY A 254 -22.27 8.44 -16.76
C GLY A 254 -22.08 7.53 -15.53
N THR A 255 -21.96 6.22 -15.72
CA THR A 255 -21.58 5.20 -14.72
C THR A 255 -20.06 5.10 -14.48
N ASN A 256 -19.25 5.33 -15.51
CA ASN A 256 -17.77 5.27 -15.53
C ASN A 256 -17.11 6.66 -15.58
N ARG A 257 -17.92 7.73 -15.64
CA ARG A 257 -17.45 9.10 -15.45
C ARG A 257 -17.00 9.25 -14.01
N PHE A 258 -15.69 9.29 -13.81
CA PHE A 258 -15.02 9.90 -12.65
C PHE A 258 -15.53 11.34 -12.32
N ALA A 259 -16.46 11.90 -13.11
CA ALA A 259 -16.95 13.26 -13.06
C ALA A 259 -18.48 13.44 -12.90
N LYS A 260 -19.24 12.48 -12.34
CA LYS A 260 -20.44 12.87 -11.56
C LYS A 260 -20.15 12.78 -10.07
N ARG A 261 -19.58 13.90 -9.60
CA ARG A 261 -19.42 14.38 -8.22
C ARG A 261 -20.72 14.23 -7.42
N HIS A 262 -21.13 13.01 -7.09
CA HIS A 262 -22.20 12.76 -6.13
C HIS A 262 -21.68 13.20 -4.76
N ARG A 263 -22.52 13.91 -4.00
CA ARG A 263 -22.35 14.27 -2.58
C ARG A 263 -21.66 13.22 -1.69
N PHE A 264 -21.79 11.93 -2.01
CA PHE A 264 -21.16 10.82 -1.29
C PHE A 264 -19.64 10.72 -1.55
N TRP A 265 -19.17 10.84 -2.79
CA TRP A 265 -17.74 10.86 -3.15
C TRP A 265 -17.00 12.06 -2.56
N GLY A 266 -17.66 13.21 -2.38
CA GLY A 266 -17.11 14.33 -1.60
C GLY A 266 -16.83 13.96 -0.15
N LYS A 267 -17.60 13.03 0.43
CA LYS A 267 -17.44 12.50 1.79
C LYS A 267 -16.36 11.41 1.87
N VAL A 268 -16.20 10.61 0.82
CA VAL A 268 -15.13 9.58 0.69
C VAL A 268 -13.75 10.21 0.36
N ILE A 269 -13.71 11.28 -0.44
CA ILE A 269 -12.50 12.10 -0.65
C ILE A 269 -12.11 12.82 0.65
N TYR A 270 -13.10 13.21 1.47
CA TYR A 270 -12.83 13.73 2.82
C TYR A 270 -12.19 12.64 3.71
N SER A 271 -12.67 11.39 3.67
CA SER A 271 -12.09 10.27 4.45
C SER A 271 -10.68 9.86 3.99
N GLN A 272 -10.31 10.06 2.72
CA GLN A 272 -8.97 9.74 2.20
C GLN A 272 -7.85 10.35 3.05
N ARG A 273 -7.95 11.64 3.39
CA ARG A 273 -6.93 12.33 4.22
C ARG A 273 -6.87 11.77 5.63
N TYR A 274 -8.02 11.41 6.21
CA TYR A 274 -8.07 10.81 7.54
C TYR A 274 -7.50 9.40 7.56
N ILE A 275 -7.81 8.58 6.56
CA ILE A 275 -7.30 7.21 6.45
C ILE A 275 -5.78 7.23 6.29
N TYR A 276 -5.22 8.03 5.37
CA TYR A 276 -3.76 8.12 5.24
C TYR A 276 -3.09 8.76 6.46
N SER A 277 -3.71 9.76 7.10
CA SER A 277 -3.20 10.32 8.36
C SER A 277 -3.18 9.26 9.47
N LEU A 278 -4.19 8.40 9.50
CA LEU A 278 -4.32 7.32 10.48
C LEU A 278 -3.29 6.21 10.22
N VAL A 279 -3.06 5.85 8.96
CA VAL A 279 -1.97 4.94 8.53
C VAL A 279 -0.59 5.52 8.85
N GLY A 280 -0.39 6.82 8.62
CA GLY A 280 0.86 7.49 8.98
C GLY A 280 1.09 7.51 10.49
N LEU A 281 0.03 7.75 11.27
CA LEU A 281 0.11 7.74 12.73
C LEU A 281 0.40 6.34 13.28
N THR A 282 -0.26 5.29 12.78
CA THR A 282 0.03 3.90 13.18
C THR A 282 1.45 3.51 12.83
N MET A 283 1.95 3.90 11.66
CA MET A 283 3.33 3.70 11.25
C MET A 283 4.31 4.34 12.24
N VAL A 284 4.16 5.64 12.52
CA VAL A 284 5.07 6.37 13.42
C VAL A 284 5.10 5.76 14.81
N LEU A 285 3.94 5.44 15.38
CA LEU A 285 3.84 4.88 16.72
C LEU A 285 4.45 3.48 16.82
N ASN A 286 4.30 2.64 15.81
CA ASN A 286 4.91 1.32 15.82
C ASN A 286 6.42 1.34 15.52
N VAL A 287 6.88 2.26 14.66
CA VAL A 287 8.32 2.49 14.49
C VAL A 287 8.93 2.95 15.81
N LEU A 288 8.24 3.82 16.57
CA LEU A 288 8.66 4.20 17.91
C LEU A 288 8.75 2.97 18.84
N LEU A 289 7.76 2.07 18.82
CA LEU A 289 7.79 0.83 19.61
C LEU A 289 8.95 -0.09 19.23
N LEU A 290 9.26 -0.20 17.94
CA LEU A 290 10.42 -0.96 17.44
C LEU A 290 11.74 -0.32 17.90
N LEU A 291 11.87 1.02 17.81
CA LEU A 291 13.07 1.74 18.26
C LEU A 291 13.31 1.56 19.77
N VAL A 292 12.26 1.64 20.59
CA VAL A 292 12.34 1.39 22.04
C VAL A 292 12.86 -0.01 22.35
N ARG A 293 12.55 -0.99 21.50
CA ARG A 293 13.00 -2.38 21.67
C ARG A 293 14.47 -2.58 21.28
N VAL A 294 14.97 -1.82 20.30
CA VAL A 294 16.37 -1.89 19.84
C VAL A 294 17.30 -1.09 20.75
N LEU A 295 16.82 0.04 21.30
CA LEU A 295 17.59 0.87 22.20
C LEU A 295 17.76 0.21 23.57
N PRO A 296 18.92 0.39 24.26
CA PRO A 296 19.21 -0.20 25.57
C PRO A 296 18.46 0.52 26.72
N TYR A 297 17.25 0.99 26.45
CA TYR A 297 16.39 1.59 27.47
C TYR A 297 15.63 0.49 28.19
N ARG A 298 16.00 0.21 29.45
CA ARG A 298 15.25 -0.71 30.34
C ARG A 298 13.92 -0.07 30.75
N SER A 299 12.96 0.02 29.82
CA SER A 299 11.57 0.32 30.19
C SER A 299 11.01 -0.83 31.02
N ARG A 300 10.32 -0.53 32.12
CA ARG A 300 9.67 -1.54 32.99
C ARG A 300 8.51 -2.29 32.31
N ILE A 301 8.04 -1.80 31.16
CA ILE A 301 6.90 -2.34 30.45
C ILE A 301 7.35 -3.49 29.55
N PRO A 302 6.91 -4.74 29.78
CA PRO A 302 7.19 -5.85 28.89
C PRO A 302 6.32 -5.73 27.63
N SER A 303 6.78 -4.93 26.65
CA SER A 303 6.08 -4.65 25.39
C SER A 303 5.74 -5.92 24.57
N ALA A 304 6.54 -6.98 24.74
CA ALA A 304 6.34 -8.26 24.07
C ALA A 304 5.28 -9.18 24.71
N ARG A 305 4.77 -8.87 25.92
CA ARG A 305 3.86 -9.76 26.66
C ARG A 305 2.54 -9.07 27.01
N VAL A 306 1.73 -8.80 25.98
CA VAL A 306 0.42 -8.12 26.11
C VAL A 306 -0.48 -8.74 27.19
N ARG A 307 -0.54 -10.08 27.27
CA ARG A 307 -1.35 -10.78 28.29
C ARG A 307 -0.80 -10.56 29.71
N GLN A 308 0.53 -10.50 29.85
CA GLN A 308 1.18 -10.24 31.13
C GLN A 308 1.04 -8.77 31.53
N VAL A 309 1.08 -7.83 30.58
CA VAL A 309 0.76 -6.40 30.82
C VAL A 309 -0.67 -6.24 31.39
N TRP A 310 -1.64 -6.97 30.85
CA TRP A 310 -3.03 -6.92 31.35
C TRP A 310 -3.18 -7.56 32.73
N GLN A 311 -2.45 -8.65 33.00
CA GLN A 311 -2.45 -9.34 34.30
C GLN A 311 -1.73 -8.51 35.38
N GLU A 312 -0.59 -7.91 35.06
CA GLU A 312 0.23 -7.11 35.98
C GLU A 312 -0.15 -5.62 35.99
N ARG A 313 -1.28 -5.24 35.38
CA ARG A 313 -1.70 -3.83 35.24
C ARG A 313 -1.67 -3.05 36.56
N LYS A 314 -2.05 -3.68 37.67
CA LYS A 314 -2.03 -3.05 39.00
C LYS A 314 -0.61 -2.76 39.47
N ASN A 315 0.33 -3.65 39.18
CA ASN A 315 1.74 -3.49 39.54
C ASN A 315 2.43 -2.44 38.65
N ILE A 316 2.09 -2.41 37.36
CA ILE A 316 2.60 -1.40 36.41
C ILE A 316 2.08 0.00 36.78
N ILE A 317 0.79 0.14 37.06
CA ILE A 317 0.18 1.41 37.49
C ILE A 317 0.74 1.83 38.86
N GLY A 318 0.93 0.88 39.78
CA GLY A 318 1.58 1.13 41.07
C GLY A 318 3.01 1.65 40.91
N GLY A 319 3.81 1.02 40.05
CA GLY A 319 5.17 1.46 39.75
C GLY A 319 5.24 2.84 39.08
N LEU A 320 4.34 3.12 38.14
CA LEU A 320 4.20 4.45 37.52
C LEU A 320 3.81 5.53 38.53
N LYS A 321 2.91 5.19 39.47
CA LYS A 321 2.52 6.10 40.56
C LYS A 321 3.69 6.37 41.50
N GLU A 322 4.50 5.37 41.80
CA GLU A 322 5.72 5.51 42.61
C GLU A 322 6.76 6.39 41.91
N ASP A 323 7.02 6.14 40.61
CA ASP A 323 7.97 6.94 39.83
C ASP A 323 7.49 8.39 39.65
N PHE A 324 6.17 8.60 39.50
CA PHE A 324 5.55 9.93 39.51
C PHE A 324 5.72 10.62 40.86
N TYR A 325 5.50 9.91 41.97
CA TYR A 325 5.70 10.43 43.31
C TYR A 325 7.16 10.82 43.56
N ILE A 326 8.12 9.99 43.12
CA ILE A 326 9.56 10.27 43.17
C ILE A 326 9.90 11.50 42.31
N ALA A 327 9.34 11.64 41.12
CA ALA A 327 9.56 12.80 40.25
C ALA A 327 8.98 14.10 40.84
N VAL A 328 7.81 14.03 41.47
CA VAL A 328 7.19 15.15 42.19
C VAL A 328 8.02 15.54 43.40
N HIS A 329 8.48 14.58 44.22
CA HIS A 329 9.34 14.86 45.39
C HIS A 329 10.70 15.43 44.99
N ALA A 330 11.33 14.91 43.93
CA ALA A 330 12.57 15.49 43.40
C ALA A 330 12.38 16.95 42.95
N SER A 331 11.21 17.29 42.39
CA SER A 331 10.88 18.67 42.00
C SER A 331 10.54 19.57 43.20
N ARG A 332 9.90 19.01 44.24
CA ARG A 332 9.54 19.74 45.47
C ARG A 332 10.75 20.04 46.33
N HIS A 333 11.66 19.07 46.52
CA HIS A 333 12.91 19.26 47.26
C HIS A 333 13.86 20.23 46.55
N SER A 334 13.82 20.25 45.21
CA SER A 334 14.47 21.28 44.39
C SER A 334 13.90 22.67 44.72
N ARG A 335 12.56 22.82 44.76
CA ARG A 335 11.89 24.09 45.04
C ARG A 335 12.10 24.60 46.47
N GLU A 336 12.03 23.74 47.47
CA GLU A 336 12.28 24.10 48.88
C GLU A 336 13.76 24.49 49.11
N SER A 337 14.71 23.77 48.51
CA SER A 337 16.15 24.11 48.63
C SER A 337 16.51 25.43 47.93
N VAL A 338 15.83 25.79 46.84
CA VAL A 338 16.01 27.06 46.14
C VAL A 338 15.40 28.21 46.93
N VAL A 339 14.21 28.03 47.54
CA VAL A 339 13.54 29.03 48.38
C VAL A 339 14.33 29.29 49.68
N GLU A 340 14.86 28.24 50.32
CA GLU A 340 15.69 28.38 51.53
C GLU A 340 17.07 28.99 51.21
N LYS A 341 17.69 28.64 50.07
CA LYS A 341 18.93 29.29 49.61
C LYS A 341 18.75 30.73 49.12
N THR A 342 17.62 31.07 48.50
CA THR A 342 17.33 32.48 48.12
C THR A 342 17.06 33.34 49.34
N ARG A 343 16.57 32.76 50.45
CA ARG A 343 16.46 33.47 51.73
C ARG A 343 17.82 33.69 52.43
N ILE A 344 18.81 32.82 52.20
CA ILE A 344 20.12 32.86 52.90
C ILE A 344 21.24 33.52 52.07
N LYS A 345 21.12 33.62 50.74
CA LYS A 345 22.20 34.14 49.87
C LYS A 345 21.78 35.33 49.01
N LEU A 346 21.54 36.46 49.67
CA LEU A 346 21.75 37.79 49.10
C LEU A 346 23.17 38.28 49.48
N SER A 347 24.24 37.62 49.00
CA SER A 347 25.58 38.24 48.95
C SER A 347 26.67 37.43 48.26
N SER A 348 26.58 36.11 48.07
CA SER A 348 27.67 35.43 47.36
C SER A 348 27.32 34.15 46.58
N TRP A 349 27.64 34.28 45.29
CA TRP A 349 28.35 33.33 44.44
C TRP A 349 27.57 32.37 43.51
N LYS A 350 27.91 32.51 42.21
CA LYS A 350 28.29 31.55 41.13
C LYS A 350 27.53 30.21 40.93
N PRO A 351 27.52 29.67 39.69
CA PRO A 351 26.42 28.88 39.17
C PRO A 351 26.56 27.38 39.46
N ALA A 352 25.79 26.87 40.43
CA ALA A 352 25.58 25.44 40.64
C ALA A 352 24.18 24.97 40.18
N SER A 353 23.42 25.84 39.50
CA SER A 353 22.02 25.61 39.12
C SER A 353 21.82 24.59 38.00
N GLN A 354 22.86 24.28 37.21
CA GLN A 354 22.72 23.40 36.04
C GLN A 354 22.73 21.89 36.36
N LEU A 355 23.38 21.46 37.44
CA LEU A 355 23.46 20.03 37.79
C LEU A 355 22.19 19.50 38.47
N PHE A 356 21.45 20.36 39.19
CA PHE A 356 20.27 19.96 39.96
C PHE A 356 18.99 19.91 39.11
N THR A 357 18.85 20.77 38.09
CA THR A 357 17.76 20.71 37.11
C THR A 357 17.84 19.46 36.23
N LEU A 358 19.05 18.98 35.96
CA LEU A 358 19.29 17.81 35.11
C LEU A 358 18.73 16.52 35.74
N ARG A 359 18.89 16.35 37.06
CA ARG A 359 18.45 15.14 37.77
C ARG A 359 16.92 15.06 37.86
N SER A 360 16.23 16.17 38.12
CA SER A 360 14.76 16.22 38.08
C SER A 360 14.22 16.06 36.66
N ALA A 361 14.86 16.68 35.65
CA ALA A 361 14.48 16.53 34.25
C ALA A 361 14.63 15.09 33.76
N THR A 362 15.67 14.38 34.20
CA THR A 362 15.90 12.97 33.83
C THR A 362 14.82 12.06 34.40
N SER A 363 14.39 12.26 35.65
CA SER A 363 13.31 11.47 36.25
C SER A 363 11.94 11.73 35.59
N TRP A 364 11.63 12.98 35.27
CA TRP A 364 10.42 13.33 34.51
C TRP A 364 10.45 12.77 33.09
N ALA A 365 11.60 12.81 32.41
CA ALA A 365 11.76 12.23 31.09
C ALA A 365 11.46 10.72 31.09
N LYS A 366 11.91 9.98 32.12
CA LYS A 366 11.61 8.54 32.23
C LYS A 366 10.12 8.25 32.37
N VAL A 367 9.42 8.97 33.25
CA VAL A 367 7.97 8.80 33.46
C VAL A 367 7.19 9.13 32.18
N ILE A 368 7.54 10.24 31.52
CA ILE A 368 6.91 10.64 30.25
C ILE A 368 7.14 9.56 29.18
N PHE A 369 8.36 9.04 29.07
CA PHE A 369 8.70 8.01 28.10
C PHE A 369 7.94 6.70 28.34
N ASP A 370 7.84 6.24 29.59
CA ASP A 370 7.07 5.04 29.95
C ASP A 370 5.56 5.22 29.70
N VAL A 371 5.00 6.42 29.95
CA VAL A 371 3.60 6.74 29.61
C VAL A 371 3.38 6.75 28.10
N ILE A 372 4.31 7.32 27.32
CA ILE A 372 4.24 7.33 25.85
C ILE A 372 4.30 5.90 25.31
N ILE A 373 5.19 5.05 25.83
CA ILE A 373 5.29 3.63 25.42
C ILE A 373 3.99 2.90 25.72
N LEU A 374 3.42 3.08 26.91
CA LEU A 374 2.15 2.46 27.28
C LEU A 374 1.00 2.92 26.37
N GLY A 375 0.93 4.23 26.10
CA GLY A 375 -0.04 4.80 25.18
C GLY A 375 0.12 4.27 23.76
N ALA A 376 1.35 4.20 23.24
CA ALA A 376 1.65 3.67 21.91
C ALA A 376 1.31 2.17 21.81
N LEU A 377 1.57 1.38 22.85
CA LEU A 377 1.17 -0.04 22.90
C LEU A 377 -0.35 -0.20 22.85
N LEU A 378 -1.10 0.54 23.68
CA LEU A 378 -2.57 0.47 23.69
C LEU A 378 -3.16 0.96 22.37
N PHE A 379 -2.63 2.04 21.83
CA PHE A 379 -3.00 2.56 20.51
C PHE A 379 -2.77 1.48 19.45
N SER A 380 -1.60 0.86 19.42
CA SER A 380 -1.32 -0.18 18.45
C SER A 380 -2.29 -1.37 18.61
N ILE A 381 -2.62 -1.79 19.84
CA ILE A 381 -3.50 -2.95 20.11
C ILE A 381 -4.92 -2.73 19.60
N ILE A 382 -5.46 -1.56 19.83
CA ILE A 382 -6.87 -1.28 19.57
C ILE A 382 -7.03 -0.62 18.21
N ILE A 383 -6.24 0.41 17.94
CA ILE A 383 -6.44 1.27 16.78
C ILE A 383 -5.85 0.60 15.54
N SER A 384 -4.66 0.00 15.58
CA SER A 384 -4.04 -0.64 14.40
C SER A 384 -4.96 -1.64 13.68
N PRO A 385 -5.59 -2.64 14.33
CA PRO A 385 -6.50 -3.56 13.62
C PRO A 385 -7.74 -2.84 13.06
N LEU A 386 -8.27 -1.84 13.75
CA LEU A 386 -9.37 -1.02 13.23
C LEU A 386 -8.94 -0.20 12.01
N THR A 387 -7.70 0.31 12.00
CA THR A 387 -7.14 1.02 10.84
C THR A 387 -7.01 0.12 9.63
N VAL A 388 -6.59 -1.14 9.82
CA VAL A 388 -6.48 -2.14 8.75
C VAL A 388 -7.85 -2.41 8.14
N ILE A 389 -8.86 -2.70 8.97
CA ILE A 389 -10.22 -2.98 8.51
C ILE A 389 -10.79 -1.77 7.77
N ALA A 390 -10.65 -0.57 8.34
CA ALA A 390 -11.14 0.66 7.71
C ALA A 390 -10.44 0.94 6.38
N PHE A 391 -9.13 0.70 6.29
CA PHE A 391 -8.36 0.86 5.07
C PHE A 391 -8.79 -0.15 3.99
N VAL A 392 -8.87 -1.45 4.33
CA VAL A 392 -9.27 -2.52 3.39
C VAL A 392 -10.68 -2.28 2.85
N VAL A 393 -11.64 -1.94 3.72
CA VAL A 393 -13.01 -1.64 3.28
C VAL A 393 -13.04 -0.42 2.35
N TRP A 394 -12.27 0.61 2.66
CA TRP A 394 -12.22 1.82 1.85
C TRP A 394 -11.57 1.59 0.48
N ILE A 395 -10.43 0.89 0.43
CA ILE A 395 -9.69 0.66 -0.82
C ILE A 395 -10.38 -0.36 -1.72
N GLU A 396 -11.01 -1.41 -1.20
CA GLU A 396 -11.80 -2.34 -2.03
C GLU A 396 -13.06 -1.68 -2.57
N TYR A 397 -13.72 -0.82 -1.77
CA TYR A 397 -14.82 -0.01 -2.27
C TYR A 397 -14.37 0.93 -3.40
N TYR A 398 -13.17 1.53 -3.25
CA TYR A 398 -12.57 2.37 -4.27
C TYR A 398 -12.28 1.57 -5.56
N ILE A 399 -11.58 0.44 -5.46
CA ILE A 399 -11.21 -0.41 -6.61
C ILE A 399 -12.46 -0.94 -7.34
N TYR A 400 -13.50 -1.32 -6.62
CA TYR A 400 -14.75 -1.80 -7.22
C TYR A 400 -15.44 -0.75 -8.11
N HIS A 401 -15.17 0.54 -7.88
CA HIS A 401 -15.78 1.65 -8.60
C HIS A 401 -14.83 2.37 -9.58
N ASP A 402 -13.57 1.97 -9.69
CA ASP A 402 -12.54 2.68 -10.48
C ASP A 402 -12.44 2.24 -11.97
N GLY A 403 -13.26 1.29 -12.44
CA GLY A 403 -13.20 0.91 -13.86
C GLY A 403 -13.98 -0.34 -14.26
N PRO A 404 -13.91 -0.71 -15.56
CA PRO A 404 -14.52 -1.91 -16.12
C PRO A 404 -14.00 -3.21 -15.46
N SER A 405 -14.81 -4.27 -15.55
CA SER A 405 -14.52 -5.58 -14.97
C SER A 405 -13.31 -6.27 -15.59
N GLN A 406 -12.43 -6.73 -14.69
CA GLN A 406 -11.56 -7.92 -14.70
C GLN A 406 -11.09 -8.46 -16.06
N GLU A 407 -9.77 -8.58 -16.21
CA GLU A 407 -9.14 -9.27 -17.34
C GLU A 407 -9.65 -10.70 -17.50
N GLU A 408 -9.90 -11.09 -18.76
CA GLU A 408 -9.83 -12.51 -19.14
C GLU A 408 -8.45 -13.07 -18.75
N PRO A 409 -8.32 -14.38 -18.47
CA PRO A 409 -7.07 -14.97 -17.99
C PRO A 409 -5.92 -14.84 -19.01
N GLN A 410 -5.27 -13.67 -19.02
CA GLN A 410 -4.14 -13.35 -19.88
C GLN A 410 -2.83 -13.43 -19.06
N GLN A 411 -1.74 -13.66 -19.79
CA GLN A 411 -0.46 -14.19 -19.30
C GLN A 411 0.36 -13.19 -18.45
N VAL A 412 -0.14 -12.00 -18.15
CA VAL A 412 0.68 -10.83 -17.72
C VAL A 412 1.19 -10.90 -16.27
N GLY A 413 0.69 -11.83 -15.45
CA GLY A 413 1.12 -12.00 -14.05
C GLY A 413 2.18 -13.07 -13.76
N GLN A 414 2.69 -13.80 -14.77
CA GLN A 414 3.48 -15.02 -14.52
C GLN A 414 4.84 -14.80 -13.83
N TRP A 415 5.44 -13.61 -13.94
CA TRP A 415 6.72 -13.33 -13.29
C TRP A 415 6.60 -13.21 -11.75
N SER A 416 5.42 -12.86 -11.23
CA SER A 416 5.20 -12.67 -9.79
C SER A 416 5.24 -14.01 -9.02
N SER A 417 4.85 -15.12 -9.64
CA SER A 417 5.00 -16.46 -9.03
C SER A 417 6.48 -16.86 -8.92
N LEU A 418 7.28 -16.62 -9.97
CA LEU A 418 8.73 -16.84 -9.95
C LEU A 418 9.42 -16.00 -8.88
N VAL A 419 9.03 -14.72 -8.75
CA VAL A 419 9.53 -13.82 -7.72
C VAL A 419 9.14 -14.31 -6.32
N SER A 420 7.90 -14.78 -6.14
CA SER A 420 7.44 -15.33 -4.86
C SER A 420 8.28 -16.54 -4.44
N VAL A 421 8.58 -17.45 -5.37
CA VAL A 421 9.48 -18.60 -5.13
C VAL A 421 10.90 -18.14 -4.81
N ALA A 422 11.42 -17.16 -5.53
CA ALA A 422 12.76 -16.61 -5.26
C ALA A 422 12.84 -15.98 -3.85
N LEU A 423 11.82 -15.23 -3.42
CA LEU A 423 11.74 -14.66 -2.08
C LEU A 423 11.69 -15.73 -0.98
N LEU A 424 10.97 -16.84 -1.22
CA LEU A 424 10.98 -18.00 -0.32
C LEU A 424 12.35 -18.64 -0.23
N MET A 425 13.03 -18.83 -1.38
CA MET A 425 14.37 -19.40 -1.43
C MET A 425 15.38 -18.53 -0.68
N ILE A 426 15.29 -17.20 -0.81
CA ILE A 426 16.12 -16.26 -0.05
C ILE A 426 15.83 -16.39 1.45
N SER A 427 14.56 -16.45 1.83
CA SER A 427 14.15 -16.62 3.24
C SER A 427 14.67 -17.94 3.83
N ALA A 428 14.55 -19.04 3.09
CA ALA A 428 15.07 -20.36 3.48
C ALA A 428 16.60 -20.38 3.57
N MET A 429 17.29 -19.69 2.64
CA MET A 429 18.74 -19.53 2.68
C MET A 429 19.17 -18.77 3.93
N ILE A 430 18.53 -17.64 4.25
CA ILE A 430 18.80 -16.88 5.49
C ILE A 430 18.57 -17.76 6.72
N TYR A 431 17.48 -18.53 6.73
CA TYR A 431 17.18 -19.46 7.82
C TYR A 431 18.26 -20.54 7.99
N LYS A 432 18.82 -21.08 6.90
CA LYS A 432 19.93 -22.05 6.95
C LYS A 432 21.19 -21.48 7.62
N PHE A 433 21.40 -20.17 7.56
CA PHE A 433 22.50 -19.48 8.24
C PHE A 433 22.21 -19.15 9.72
N ARG A 434 21.09 -19.61 10.30
CA ARG A 434 20.69 -19.39 11.71
C ARG A 434 21.84 -19.59 12.69
N TYR A 435 22.50 -20.75 12.67
CA TYR A 435 23.54 -21.10 13.64
C TYR A 435 24.83 -20.28 13.51
N TRP A 436 25.04 -19.62 12.37
CA TRP A 436 26.18 -18.74 12.19
C TRP A 436 25.97 -17.36 12.84
N VAL A 437 24.71 -16.90 12.90
CA VAL A 437 24.31 -15.60 13.45
C VAL A 437 23.86 -15.71 14.91
N ALA A 438 23.46 -16.91 15.36
CA ALA A 438 22.95 -17.16 16.70
C ALA A 438 24.01 -16.86 17.79
N PRO A 439 23.67 -16.11 18.84
CA PRO A 439 24.54 -15.91 19.99
C PRO A 439 24.68 -17.22 20.80
N ARG A 440 25.79 -17.37 21.53
CA ARG A 440 26.13 -18.60 22.27
C ARG A 440 25.03 -19.09 23.22
N HIS A 441 24.26 -18.18 23.83
CA HIS A 441 23.18 -18.56 24.74
C HIS A 441 21.95 -19.16 24.02
N GLU A 442 21.65 -18.73 22.79
CA GLU A 442 20.60 -19.34 21.96
C GLU A 442 21.03 -20.75 21.55
N ILE A 443 22.29 -20.93 21.17
CA ILE A 443 22.85 -22.25 20.82
C ILE A 443 22.79 -23.20 22.02
N GLU A 444 23.17 -22.74 23.21
CA GLU A 444 23.13 -23.57 24.43
C GLU A 444 21.70 -23.96 24.82
N HIS A 445 20.74 -23.04 24.68
CA HIS A 445 19.33 -23.31 24.91
C HIS A 445 18.79 -24.37 23.92
N ASP A 446 19.09 -24.22 22.63
CA ASP A 446 18.68 -25.17 21.58
C ASP A 446 19.29 -26.56 21.83
N ILE A 447 20.55 -26.64 22.28
CA ILE A 447 21.20 -27.90 22.68
C ILE A 447 20.44 -28.56 23.84
N GLU A 448 20.03 -27.79 24.86
CA GLU A 448 19.32 -28.31 26.01
C GLU A 448 17.92 -28.82 25.64
N GLU A 449 17.22 -28.12 24.75
CA GLU A 449 15.91 -28.52 24.24
C GLU A 449 15.99 -29.80 23.40
N LEU A 450 16.94 -29.87 22.46
CA LEU A 450 17.19 -31.08 21.66
C LEU A 450 17.56 -32.28 22.54
N ARG A 451 18.32 -32.08 23.62
CA ARG A 451 18.60 -33.16 24.59
C ARG A 451 17.34 -33.67 25.28
N LYS A 452 16.36 -32.81 25.58
CA LYS A 452 15.07 -33.23 26.16
C LYS A 452 14.24 -34.02 25.15
N GLU A 453 14.24 -33.58 23.91
CA GLU A 453 13.51 -34.25 22.83
C GLU A 453 14.12 -35.62 22.48
N ILE A 454 15.44 -35.73 22.40
CA ILE A 454 16.14 -37.02 22.22
C ILE A 454 15.77 -37.99 23.35
N LYS A 455 15.82 -37.55 24.62
CA LYS A 455 15.41 -38.40 25.75
C LYS A 455 13.95 -38.87 25.66
N PHE A 456 13.06 -38.01 25.17
CA PHE A 456 11.65 -38.36 24.95
C PHE A 456 11.50 -39.41 23.84
N LEU A 457 12.20 -39.24 22.72
CA LEU A 457 12.20 -40.19 21.61
C LEU A 457 12.82 -41.53 21.99
N GLU A 458 13.89 -41.53 22.79
CA GLU A 458 14.48 -42.74 23.36
C GLU A 458 13.46 -43.48 24.23
N LYS A 459 12.74 -42.78 25.10
CA LYS A 459 11.67 -43.37 25.93
C LYS A 459 10.57 -44.02 25.08
N LEU A 460 10.11 -43.33 24.03
CA LEU A 460 9.11 -43.86 23.10
C LEU A 460 9.60 -45.09 22.32
N ARG A 461 10.88 -45.10 21.93
CA ARG A 461 11.51 -46.26 21.29
C ARG A 461 11.52 -47.44 22.25
N ASP A 462 11.94 -47.22 23.49
CA ASP A 462 12.06 -48.29 24.49
C ASP A 462 10.68 -48.84 24.91
N GLU A 463 9.65 -47.99 24.97
CA GLU A 463 8.25 -48.40 25.15
C GLU A 463 7.73 -49.25 23.98
N LYS A 464 8.06 -48.88 22.73
CA LYS A 464 7.69 -49.66 21.53
C LYS A 464 8.52 -50.94 21.34
N SER A 465 9.72 -51.02 21.91
CA SER A 465 10.58 -52.22 21.83
C SER A 465 10.18 -53.30 22.83
N ASN A 466 9.41 -52.95 23.86
CA ASN A 466 8.94 -53.86 24.91
C ASN A 466 7.49 -54.37 24.68
N THR A 467 6.87 -53.96 23.58
CA THR A 467 5.61 -54.49 23.02
C THR A 467 5.92 -55.32 21.79
#